data_AF-A0A257KXG2-F1
#
_entry.id   AF-A0A257KXG2-F1
#
_cell.length_a   1.000
_cell.length_b   1.000
_cell.length_c   1.000
_cell.angle_alpha   90.00
_cell.angle_beta   90.00
_cell.angle_gamma   90.00
#
_symmetry.space_group_name_H-M   'P 1'
#
loop_
_entity.id
_entity.type
_entity.pdbx_description
1 polymer ?
#
loop_
_entity_poly.entity_id
_entity_poly.type
_entity_poly.pdbx_seq_one_letter_code
_entity_poly.pdbx_strand_id
1 'polypeptide(L)'
;MHYTYGQQPDTAVLIEEAIQIAWDYLELTGEIDDGEVCSQILLYDVETMVRQGVRSRLLLSNRAISRYMQFKASRDLKAAS
;
A
#
# COMPACT_ATOMS: atom_id res chain seq x y z
N MET A 1 28.21 -4.24 -21.91
CA MET A 1 26.79 -3.81 -21.83
C MET A 1 26.50 -3.49 -20.37
N HIS A 2 26.46 -2.21 -20.01
CA HIS A 2 26.06 -1.79 -18.67
C HIS A 2 24.54 -1.66 -18.66
N TYR A 3 23.84 -2.65 -18.10
CA TYR A 3 22.44 -2.48 -17.73
C TYR A 3 22.43 -1.57 -16.50
N THR A 4 21.95 -0.34 -16.68
CA THR A 4 21.57 0.55 -15.58
C THR A 4 20.59 -0.21 -14.67
N TYR A 5 21.00 -0.44 -13.41
CA TYR A 5 20.17 -0.92 -12.31
C TYR A 5 19.10 0.11 -11.92
N GLY A 6 18.27 0.53 -12.87
CA GLY A 6 17.16 1.46 -12.66
C GLY A 6 15.87 0.73 -13.01
N GLN A 7 15.10 0.36 -11.98
CA GLN A 7 13.84 -0.40 -12.05
C GLN A 7 13.94 -1.78 -12.72
N GLN A 8 14.09 -2.82 -11.88
CA GLN A 8 13.72 -4.17 -12.30
C GLN A 8 12.22 -4.16 -12.63
N PRO A 9 11.78 -4.62 -13.82
CA PRO A 9 10.36 -4.67 -14.19
C PRO A 9 9.53 -5.45 -13.15
N ASP A 10 10.14 -6.43 -12.48
CA ASP A 10 9.55 -7.18 -11.37
C ASP A 10 9.12 -6.31 -10.19
N THR A 11 9.77 -5.16 -9.99
CA THR A 11 9.48 -4.27 -8.85
C THR A 11 8.23 -3.44 -9.09
N ALA A 12 8.04 -2.93 -10.30
CA ALA A 12 6.83 -2.18 -10.64
C ALA A 12 5.59 -3.08 -10.58
N VAL A 13 5.69 -4.28 -11.16
CA VAL A 13 4.62 -5.30 -11.10
C VAL A 13 4.33 -5.68 -9.65
N LEU A 14 5.35 -5.92 -8.82
CA LEU A 14 5.16 -6.25 -7.41
C LEU A 14 4.42 -5.15 -6.63
N ILE A 15 4.75 -3.89 -6.87
CA ILE A 15 4.10 -2.75 -6.22
C ILE A 15 2.62 -2.69 -6.64
N GLU A 16 2.36 -2.75 -7.96
CA GLU A 16 1.02 -2.71 -8.52
C GLU A 16 0.14 -3.84 -7.98
N GLU A 17 0.61 -5.08 -8.02
CA GLU A 17 -0.17 -6.21 -7.55
C GLU A 17 -0.43 -6.16 -6.03
N ALA A 18 0.54 -5.67 -5.24
CA ALA A 18 0.35 -5.51 -3.79
C ALA A 18 -0.68 -4.42 -3.48
N ILE A 19 -0.66 -3.30 -4.21
CA ILE A 19 -1.65 -2.23 -4.09
C ILE A 19 -3.03 -2.74 -4.50
N GLN A 20 -3.15 -3.47 -5.61
CA GLN A 20 -4.43 -3.99 -6.08
C GLN A 20 -5.07 -4.93 -5.05
N ILE A 21 -4.30 -5.85 -4.46
CA ILE A 21 -4.80 -6.72 -3.39
C ILE A 21 -5.30 -5.92 -2.19
N ALA A 22 -4.53 -4.90 -1.77
CA ALA A 22 -4.90 -4.08 -0.63
C ALA A 22 -6.17 -3.26 -0.91
N TRP A 23 -6.27 -2.68 -2.12
CA TRP A 23 -7.44 -1.96 -2.58
C TRP A 23 -8.67 -2.85 -2.61
N ASP A 24 -8.60 -4.00 -3.28
CA ASP A 24 -9.73 -4.93 -3.40
C ASP A 24 -10.26 -5.35 -2.03
N TYR A 25 -9.36 -5.65 -1.09
CA TYR A 25 -9.76 -5.99 0.28
C TYR A 25 -10.51 -4.83 0.97
N LEU A 26 -9.95 -3.62 0.92
CA LEU A 26 -10.54 -2.44 1.57
C LEU A 26 -11.88 -2.04 0.92
N GLU A 27 -11.98 -2.18 -0.40
CA GLU A 27 -13.20 -1.91 -1.15
C GLU A 27 -14.29 -2.92 -0.80
N LEU A 28 -13.98 -4.23 -0.81
CA LEU A 28 -14.92 -5.30 -0.47
C LEU A 28 -15.43 -5.23 0.98
N THR A 29 -14.60 -4.72 1.89
CA THR A 29 -14.95 -4.53 3.30
C THR A 29 -15.66 -3.19 3.56
N GLY A 30 -15.74 -2.31 2.56
CA GLY A 30 -16.34 -0.98 2.72
C GLY A 30 -15.51 -0.04 3.59
N GLU A 31 -14.20 -0.28 3.72
CA GLU A 31 -13.32 0.49 4.59
C GLU A 31 -12.79 1.77 3.94
N ILE A 32 -12.85 1.87 2.60
CA ILE A 32 -12.40 3.04 1.85
C ILE A 32 -13.40 4.20 2.01
N ASP A 33 -13.07 5.17 2.87
CA ASP A 33 -13.87 6.39 3.01
C ASP A 33 -13.51 7.45 1.96
N ASP A 34 -12.23 7.51 1.60
CA ASP A 34 -11.66 8.43 0.61
C ASP A 34 -10.65 7.64 -0.23
N GLY A 35 -10.99 7.45 -1.51
CA GLY A 35 -10.18 6.67 -2.45
C GLY A 35 -8.84 7.34 -2.79
N GLU A 36 -8.79 8.68 -2.82
CA GLU A 36 -7.55 9.40 -3.08
C GLU A 36 -6.57 9.21 -1.92
N VAL A 37 -7.05 9.43 -0.68
CA VAL A 37 -6.22 9.23 0.53
C VAL A 37 -5.80 7.77 0.68
N CYS A 38 -6.71 6.82 0.41
CA CYS A 38 -6.40 5.39 0.43
C CYS A 38 -5.27 5.05 -0.55
N SER A 39 -5.40 5.44 -1.82
CA SER A 39 -4.39 5.15 -2.85
C SER A 39 -3.01 5.73 -2.52
N GLN A 40 -2.95 6.96 -2.00
CA GLN A 40 -1.70 7.60 -1.59
C GLN A 40 -1.02 6.85 -0.43
N ILE A 41 -1.78 6.43 0.59
CA ILE A 41 -1.26 5.67 1.73
C ILE A 41 -0.73 4.30 1.28
N LEU A 42 -1.51 3.58 0.46
CA LEU A 42 -1.11 2.26 -0.05
C LEU A 42 0.17 2.37 -0.89
N LEU A 43 0.23 3.30 -1.83
CA LEU A 43 1.42 3.53 -2.66
C LEU A 43 2.64 3.85 -1.82
N TYR A 44 2.52 4.81 -0.89
CA TYR A 44 3.63 5.23 -0.04
C TYR A 44 4.18 4.09 0.81
N ASP A 45 3.31 3.29 1.44
CA ASP A 45 3.73 2.20 2.33
C ASP A 45 4.40 1.08 1.53
N VAL A 46 3.80 0.67 0.40
CA VAL A 46 4.33 -0.39 -0.47
C VAL A 46 5.67 0.02 -1.08
N GLU A 47 5.80 1.23 -1.63
CA GLU A 47 7.07 1.72 -2.16
C GLU A 47 8.17 1.75 -1.09
N THR A 48 7.82 2.20 0.12
CA THR A 48 8.77 2.27 1.24
C THR A 48 9.28 0.88 1.60
N MET A 49 8.39 -0.11 1.72
CA MET A 49 8.78 -1.49 2.04
C MET A 49 9.58 -2.15 0.92
N VAL A 50 9.24 -1.88 -0.34
CA VAL A 50 10.01 -2.37 -1.50
C VAL A 50 11.42 -1.78 -1.51
N ARG A 51 11.59 -0.48 -1.21
CA ARG A 51 12.91 0.15 -1.04
C ARG A 51 13.70 -0.45 0.13
N GLN A 52 13.01 -0.95 1.16
CA GLN A 52 13.62 -1.70 2.27
C GLN A 52 13.96 -3.16 1.90
N GLY A 53 13.68 -3.60 0.68
CA GLY A 53 14.01 -4.93 0.18
C GLY A 53 12.92 -5.98 0.40
N VAL A 54 11.72 -5.60 0.83
CA VAL A 54 10.59 -6.54 0.93
C VAL A 54 10.14 -6.93 -0.49
N ARG A 55 10.10 -8.25 -0.76
CA ARG A 55 9.70 -8.80 -2.08
C ARG A 55 8.45 -9.69 -2.03
N SER A 56 7.83 -9.84 -0.87
CA SER A 56 6.61 -10.64 -0.72
C SER A 56 5.37 -9.79 -0.93
N ARG A 57 4.65 -10.03 -2.02
CA ARG A 57 3.40 -9.35 -2.39
C ARG A 57 2.37 -9.32 -1.26
N LEU A 58 2.14 -10.47 -0.61
CA LEU A 58 1.16 -10.59 0.48
C LEU A 58 1.57 -9.82 1.73
N LEU A 59 2.87 -9.77 2.03
CA LEU A 59 3.35 -9.01 3.18
C LEU A 59 3.21 -7.50 2.93
N LEU A 60 3.51 -7.05 1.71
CA LEU A 60 3.32 -5.67 1.27
C LEU A 60 1.85 -5.25 1.40
N SER A 61 0.93 -6.04 0.83
CA SER A 61 -0.50 -5.72 0.87
C SER A 61 -1.04 -5.70 2.30
N ASN A 62 -0.72 -6.71 3.11
CA ASN A 62 -1.22 -6.81 4.49
C ASN A 62 -0.75 -5.66 5.39
N ARG A 63 0.51 -5.22 5.20
CA ARG A 63 1.03 -4.06 5.93
C ARG A 63 0.39 -2.76 5.47
N ALA A 64 0.19 -2.58 4.17
CA ALA A 64 -0.47 -1.41 3.61
C ALA A 64 -1.93 -1.29 4.11
N ILE A 65 -2.67 -2.42 4.13
CA ILE A 65 -4.02 -2.50 4.74
C ILE A 65 -3.95 -2.07 6.22
N SER A 66 -3.04 -2.67 6.99
CA SER A 66 -2.91 -2.38 8.42
C SER A 66 -2.59 -0.90 8.68
N ARG A 67 -1.75 -0.30 7.84
CA ARG A 67 -1.37 1.12 7.89
C ARG A 67 -2.58 2.02 7.64
N TYR A 68 -3.36 1.73 6.60
CA TYR A 68 -4.57 2.48 6.29
C TYR A 68 -5.61 2.40 7.42
N MET A 69 -5.86 1.20 7.94
CA MET A 69 -6.81 1.00 9.05
C MET A 69 -6.41 1.76 10.32
N GLN A 70 -5.11 1.81 10.63
CA GLN A 70 -4.60 2.62 11.75
C GLN A 70 -4.78 4.12 11.52
N PHE A 71 -4.54 4.59 10.29
CA PHE A 71 -4.78 5.98 9.90
C PHE A 71 -6.25 6.35 10.07
N LYS A 72 -7.16 5.51 9.55
CA LYS A 72 -8.61 5.68 9.68
C LYS A 72 -9.04 5.75 11.14
N ALA A 73 -8.67 4.74 11.94
CA ALA A 73 -8.99 4.72 13.38
C ALA A 73 -8.47 5.98 14.11
N SER A 74 -7.27 6.45 13.79
CA SER A 74 -6.69 7.66 14.38
C SER A 74 -7.43 8.93 13.96
N ARG A 75 -7.91 9.01 12.72
CA ARG A 75 -8.71 10.13 12.21
C ARG A 75 -10.08 10.16 12.86
N ASP A 76 -10.73 9.02 13.00
CA ASP A 76 -12.06 8.91 13.58
C ASP A 76 -12.04 9.27 15.08
N LEU A 77 -10.99 8.85 15.81
CA LEU A 77 -10.77 9.28 17.20
C LEU A 77 -10.60 10.81 17.34
N LYS A 78 -9.90 11.45 16.39
CA LYS A 78 -9.73 12.92 16.38
C LYS A 78 -11.02 13.65 16.04
N ALA A 79 -11.88 13.07 15.20
CA ALA A 79 -13.16 13.67 14.83
C ALA A 79 -14.20 13.58 15.97
N ALA A 80 -14.04 12.63 16.90
CA ALA A 80 -14.94 12.41 18.03
C ALA A 80 -14.54 13.16 19.32
N SER A 81 -13.38 13.83 19.34
CA SER A 81 -12.84 14.61 20.48
C SER A 81 -13.13 16.10 20.33
#